data_AF-A0A7W1GSY9-F1
#
_entry.id   AF-A0A7W1GSY9-F1
#
_cell.length_a   1.000
_cell.length_b   1.000
_cell.length_c   1.000
_cell.angle_alpha   90.00
_cell.angle_beta   90.00
_cell.angle_gamma   90.00
#
_symmetry.space_group_name_H-M   'P 1'
#
loop_
_entity.id
_entity.type
_entity.pdbx_description
1 polymer ?
#
loop_
_entity_poly.entity_id
_entity_poly.type
_entity_poly.pdbx_seq_one_letter_code
_entity_poly.pdbx_strand_id
1 'polypeptide(L)'
;MTVASATVHVSARDLELVGSYEPIGDVLYLSVTGDDKKAAVQETSEGHAVRLDRDGRVTHVTAVNAKWLLDRDGELTATLRDGRRLRLAREDVGDLIA
;
A
#
# COMPACT_ATOMS: atom_id res chain seq x y z
N MET A 1 -6.25 -19.79 1.35
CA MET A 1 -5.33 -18.64 1.44
C MET A 1 -5.91 -17.70 2.48
N THR A 2 -5.19 -17.45 3.56
CA THR A 2 -5.57 -16.44 4.55
C THR A 2 -5.39 -15.08 3.89
N VAL A 3 -6.47 -14.32 3.78
CA VAL A 3 -6.43 -12.94 3.28
C VAL A 3 -6.21 -12.08 4.52
N ALA A 4 -5.04 -11.47 4.65
CA ALA A 4 -4.74 -10.55 5.74
C ALA A 4 -4.99 -9.10 5.27
N SER A 5 -5.50 -8.27 6.18
CA SER A 5 -5.80 -6.86 5.92
C SER A 5 -4.70 -5.94 6.46
N ALA A 6 -4.66 -4.73 5.92
CA ALA A 6 -3.81 -3.63 6.32
C ALA A 6 -4.63 -2.34 6.34
N THR A 7 -4.47 -1.55 7.40
CA THR A 7 -4.95 -0.17 7.42
C THR A 7 -3.94 0.73 6.73
N VAL A 8 -4.41 1.52 5.78
CA VAL A 8 -3.61 2.49 5.03
C VAL A 8 -4.17 3.88 5.26
N HIS A 9 -3.35 4.77 5.81
CA HIS A 9 -3.75 6.15 6.09
C HIS A 9 -3.48 7.02 4.86
N VAL A 10 -4.54 7.51 4.23
CA VAL A 10 -4.48 8.42 3.07
C VAL A 10 -5.01 9.78 3.47
N SER A 11 -4.10 10.70 3.78
CA SER A 11 -4.43 12.05 4.27
C SER A 11 -5.34 12.00 5.51
N ALA A 12 -6.59 12.44 5.43
CA ALA A 12 -7.54 12.47 6.55
C ALA A 12 -8.47 11.25 6.62
N ARG A 13 -8.14 10.16 5.92
CA ARG A 13 -8.98 8.95 5.83
C ARG A 13 -8.16 7.68 5.91
N ASP A 14 -8.75 6.67 6.54
CA ASP A 14 -8.19 5.33 6.63
C ASP A 14 -8.83 4.43 5.56
N LEU A 15 -8.03 3.54 4.99
CA LEU A 15 -8.44 2.56 4.00
C LEU A 15 -8.03 1.17 4.47
N GLU A 16 -9.02 0.31 4.63
CA GLU A 16 -8.78 -1.12 4.83
C GLU A 16 -8.53 -1.78 3.49
N LEU A 17 -7.32 -2.27 3.29
CA LEU A 17 -6.91 -3.03 2.12
C LEU A 17 -6.60 -4.47 2.52
N VAL A 18 -6.78 -5.40 1.59
CA VAL A 18 -6.34 -6.79 1.75
C VAL A 18 -5.12 -7.04 0.91
N GLY A 19 -4.22 -7.91 1.37
CA GLY A 19 -2.95 -8.05 0.70
C GLY A 19 -2.17 -9.33 0.94
N SER A 20 -0.96 -9.32 0.40
CA SER A 20 0.04 -10.35 0.55
C SER A 20 1.42 -9.73 0.44
N TYR A 21 2.37 -10.28 1.20
CA TYR A 21 3.77 -9.94 1.11
C TYR A 21 4.55 -11.00 0.31
N GLU A 22 5.46 -10.55 -0.54
CA GLU A 22 6.41 -11.39 -1.26
C GLU A 22 7.82 -11.14 -0.69
N PRO A 23 8.40 -12.14 0.01
CA PRO A 23 9.61 -11.93 0.81
C PRO A 23 10.91 -11.86 0.01
N ILE A 24 10.99 -12.40 -1.20
CA ILE A 24 12.23 -12.43 -1.99
C ILE A 24 12.54 -11.02 -2.52
N GLY A 25 11.53 -10.34 -3.05
CA GLY A 25 11.64 -8.99 -3.59
C GLY A 25 11.33 -7.88 -2.59
N ASP A 26 10.97 -8.22 -1.34
CA ASP A 26 10.48 -7.29 -0.32
C ASP A 26 9.33 -6.41 -0.88
N VAL A 27 8.28 -7.06 -1.36
CA VAL A 27 7.15 -6.38 -2.02
C VAL A 27 5.85 -6.67 -1.29
N LEU A 28 5.18 -5.60 -0.85
CA LEU A 28 3.84 -5.66 -0.28
C LEU A 28 2.80 -5.26 -1.33
N TYR A 29 1.84 -6.15 -1.58
CA TYR A 29 0.71 -5.91 -2.47
C TYR A 29 -0.56 -5.74 -1.64
N LEU A 30 -1.20 -4.58 -1.72
CA LEU A 30 -2.45 -4.26 -1.05
C LEU A 30 -3.50 -3.83 -2.07
N SER A 31 -4.75 -4.24 -1.88
CA SER A 31 -5.87 -3.82 -2.73
C SER A 31 -7.19 -3.85 -1.99
N VAL A 32 -8.17 -3.06 -2.45
CA VAL A 32 -9.56 -3.26 -2.02
C VAL A 32 -10.06 -4.63 -2.50
N THR A 33 -10.93 -5.26 -1.73
CA THR A 33 -11.51 -6.55 -2.10
C THR A 33 -12.25 -6.42 -3.44
N GLY A 34 -11.89 -7.27 -4.41
CA GLY A 34 -12.51 -7.26 -5.74
C GLY A 34 -11.98 -6.20 -6.70
N ASP A 35 -10.85 -5.55 -6.40
CA ASP A 35 -10.20 -4.65 -7.36
C ASP A 35 -9.90 -5.37 -8.69
N ASP A 36 -10.43 -4.82 -9.80
CA ASP A 36 -10.27 -5.39 -11.13
C ASP A 36 -8.90 -5.08 -11.77
N LYS A 37 -8.11 -4.23 -11.09
CA LYS A 37 -6.75 -3.82 -11.47
C LYS A 37 -6.68 -3.21 -12.87
N LYS A 38 -7.78 -2.62 -13.38
CA LYS A 38 -7.81 -1.96 -14.70
C LYS A 38 -7.41 -0.48 -14.65
N ALA A 39 -7.58 0.17 -13.50
CA ALA A 39 -7.15 1.55 -13.32
C ALA A 39 -5.66 1.72 -13.65
N ALA A 40 -5.28 2.80 -14.31
CA ALA A 40 -3.90 3.02 -14.72
C ALA A 40 -2.95 3.05 -13.51
N VAL A 41 -1.80 2.39 -13.65
CA VAL A 41 -0.74 2.43 -12.63
C VAL A 41 -0.09 3.81 -12.62
N GLN A 42 0.14 4.33 -11.42
CA GLN A 42 0.90 5.53 -11.18
C GLN A 42 2.09 5.18 -10.27
N GLU A 43 3.27 5.60 -10.68
CA GLU A 43 4.46 5.50 -9.84
C GLU A 43 4.53 6.72 -8.89
N THR A 44 4.88 6.48 -7.63
CA THR A 44 5.15 7.51 -6.63
C THR A 44 6.62 7.92 -6.65
N SER A 45 6.96 9.09 -6.08
CA SER A 45 8.35 9.56 -6.00
C SER A 45 9.29 8.61 -5.24
N GLU A 46 8.73 7.82 -4.33
CA GLU A 46 9.45 6.83 -3.52
C GLU A 46 9.63 5.49 -4.26
N GLY A 47 9.12 5.36 -5.49
CA GLY A 47 9.25 4.17 -6.34
C GLY A 47 8.17 3.12 -6.14
N HIS A 48 7.06 3.46 -5.48
CA HIS A 48 5.92 2.55 -5.29
C HIS A 48 4.92 2.69 -6.44
N ALA A 49 4.09 1.68 -6.65
CA ALA A 49 3.02 1.74 -7.65
C ALA A 49 1.66 1.79 -6.97
N VAL A 50 0.81 2.73 -7.39
CA VAL A 50 -0.55 2.90 -6.89
C VAL A 50 -1.55 2.90 -8.04
N ARG A 51 -2.79 2.47 -7.76
CA ARG A 51 -3.92 2.64 -8.68
C ARG A 51 -5.00 3.45 -7.97
N LEU A 52 -5.63 4.34 -8.74
CA LEU A 52 -6.71 5.19 -8.29
C LEU A 52 -7.97 4.91 -9.11
N ASP A 53 -9.13 4.83 -8.45
CA ASP A 53 -10.42 4.81 -9.16
C ASP A 53 -10.72 6.17 -9.83
N ARG A 54 -11.88 6.26 -10.48
CA ARG A 54 -12.32 7.48 -11.18
C ARG A 54 -12.55 8.67 -10.23
N ASP A 55 -12.80 8.40 -8.95
CA ASP A 55 -12.97 9.42 -7.91
C ASP A 55 -11.63 9.78 -7.23
N GLY A 56 -10.52 9.19 -7.69
CA GLY A 56 -9.20 9.40 -7.13
C GLY A 56 -8.96 8.65 -5.82
N ARG A 57 -9.72 7.60 -5.48
CA ARG A 57 -9.47 6.79 -4.28
C ARG A 57 -8.46 5.70 -4.58
N VAL A 58 -7.57 5.43 -3.62
CA VAL A 58 -6.59 4.35 -3.73
C VAL A 58 -7.31 3.01 -3.72
N THR A 59 -7.13 2.22 -4.77
CA THR A 59 -7.68 0.86 -4.88
C THR A 59 -6.62 -0.22 -4.80
N HIS A 60 -5.37 0.11 -5.14
CA HIS A 60 -4.24 -0.82 -5.13
C HIS A 60 -2.94 -0.08 -4.78
N VAL A 61 -2.08 -0.74 -4.01
CA VAL A 61 -0.73 -0.32 -3.67
C VAL A 61 0.21 -1.51 -3.85
N THR A 62 1.30 -1.30 -4.59
CA THR A 62 2.47 -2.17 -4.61
C THR A 62 3.62 -1.37 -4.01
N ALA A 63 3.99 -1.70 -2.79
CA ALA A 63 5.10 -1.09 -2.07
C ALA A 63 6.34 -1.98 -2.19
N VAL A 64 7.44 -1.40 -2.64
CA VAL A 64 8.74 -2.07 -2.76
C VAL A 64 9.62 -1.70 -1.57
N ASN A 65 10.52 -2.59 -1.17
CA ASN A 65 11.31 -2.50 0.07
C ASN A 65 10.41 -2.32 1.30
N ALA A 66 9.23 -2.94 1.30
CA ALA A 66 8.19 -2.64 2.27
C ALA A 66 8.63 -2.98 3.70
N LYS A 67 9.06 -4.21 3.95
CA LYS A 67 9.54 -4.68 5.25
C LYS A 67 10.78 -3.89 5.68
N TRP A 68 11.72 -3.64 4.78
CA TRP A 68 12.91 -2.87 5.11
C TRP A 68 12.58 -1.43 5.56
N LEU A 69 11.69 -0.73 4.84
CA LEU A 69 11.25 0.61 5.19
C LEU A 69 10.49 0.62 6.52
N LEU A 70 9.57 -0.32 6.72
CA LEU A 70 8.76 -0.41 7.92
C LEU A 70 9.59 -0.77 9.16
N ASP A 71 10.54 -1.69 9.05
CA ASP A 71 11.43 -2.07 10.16
C ASP A 71 12.44 -0.94 10.49
N ARG A 72 12.86 -0.15 9.50
CA ARG A 72 13.81 0.97 9.69
C ARG A 72 13.13 2.22 10.26
N ASP A 73 12.01 2.62 9.68
CA ASP A 73 11.40 3.94 9.92
C ASP A 73 10.12 3.85 10.77
N GLY A 74 9.58 2.65 11.00
CA GLY A 74 8.28 2.43 11.65
C GLY A 74 7.07 2.74 10.76
N GLU A 75 7.27 3.47 9.65
CA GLU A 75 6.26 3.75 8.64
C GLU A 75 6.83 3.69 7.23
N LEU A 76 5.99 3.30 6.26
CA LEU A 76 6.22 3.50 4.84
C LEU A 76 5.36 4.66 4.36
N THR A 77 5.95 5.62 3.66
CA THR A 77 5.24 6.76 3.05
C THR A 77 5.32 6.72 1.54
N ALA A 78 4.21 6.95 0.87
CA ALA A 78 4.14 7.16 -0.58
C ALA A 78 3.44 8.49 -0.91
N THR A 79 4.01 9.28 -1.80
CA THR A 79 3.44 10.56 -2.24
C THR A 79 2.73 10.38 -3.59
N LEU A 80 1.41 10.58 -3.59
CA LEU A 80 0.60 10.51 -4.80
C LEU A 80 0.85 11.75 -5.68
N ARG A 81 0.53 11.65 -6.98
CA ARG A 81 0.73 12.76 -7.94
C ARG A 81 -0.04 14.03 -7.61
N ASP A 82 -1.16 13.90 -6.90
CA ASP A 82 -1.97 15.03 -6.44
C ASP A 82 -1.50 15.62 -5.10
N GLY A 83 -0.35 15.15 -4.58
CA GLY A 83 0.27 15.63 -3.35
C GLY A 83 -0.24 14.98 -2.07
N ARG A 84 -1.27 14.13 -2.13
CA ARG A 84 -1.70 13.35 -0.96
C ARG A 84 -0.61 12.37 -0.55
N ARG A 85 -0.52 12.12 0.75
CA ARG A 85 0.35 11.10 1.32
C ARG A 85 -0.44 9.87 1.71
N LEU A 86 0.08 8.73 1.32
CA LEU A 86 -0.26 7.42 1.82
C LEU A 86 0.77 7.04 2.87
N ARG A 87 0.33 6.60 4.04
CA ARG A 87 1.17 6.08 5.11
C ARG A 87 0.68 4.71 5.52
N LEU A 88 1.64 3.85 5.82
CA LEU A 88 1.40 2.52 6.32
C LEU A 88 2.32 2.33 7.53
N ALA A 89 1.75 2.16 8.73
CA ALA A 89 2.57 1.92 9.91
C ALA A 89 2.94 0.44 10.02
N ARG A 90 4.06 0.15 10.68
CA ARG A 90 4.54 -1.22 10.91
C ARG A 90 3.52 -2.09 11.64
N GLU A 91 2.75 -1.47 12.54
CA GLU A 91 1.68 -2.10 13.32
C GLU A 91 0.47 -2.49 12.47
N ASP A 92 0.16 -1.74 11.40
CA ASP A 92 -0.99 -1.99 10.53
C ASP A 92 -0.80 -3.18 9.59
N VAL A 93 0.42 -3.70 9.46
CA VAL A 93 0.76 -4.82 8.57
C VAL A 93 1.42 -5.99 9.28
N GLY A 94 1.33 -6.05 10.61
CA GLY A 94 1.94 -7.07 11.46
C GLY A 94 1.91 -8.48 10.88
N ASP A 95 0.71 -8.99 10.60
CA ASP A 95 0.49 -10.35 10.13
C ASP A 95 0.83 -10.56 8.65
N LEU A 96 0.93 -9.47 7.87
CA LEU A 96 1.23 -9.52 6.44
C LEU A 96 2.73 -9.71 6.18
N ILE A 97 3.58 -9.08 6.99
CA ILE A 97 5.04 -9.01 6.77
C ILE A 97 5.85 -9.70 7.89
N ALA A 98 5.21 -10.64 8.58
CA ALA A 98 5.81 -11.46 9.64
C ALA A 98 7.00 -12.30 9.16
#